data_AF-H2R6K5-F1
#
_entry.id   AF-H2R6K5-F1
#
_cell.length_a   1.000
_cell.length_b   1.000
_cell.length_c   1.000
_cell.angle_alpha   90.00
_cell.angle_beta   90.00
_cell.angle_gamma   90.00
#
_symmetry.space_group_name_H-M   'P 1'
#
loop_
_entity.id
_entity.type
_entity.pdbx_description
1 polymer ?
#
loop_
_entity_poly.entity_id
_entity_poly.type
_entity_poly.pdbx_seq_one_letter_code
_entity_poly.pdbx_strand_id
1 'polypeptide(L)'
;MDFGLALLLAGLLGLLLAFPDQLTVSPAALVPGDPAVACTAHKVTPVDPNALSFSLLVGGQELEGAQALGPEVQEEEEEPQGDEDVLFRVTERWRLPPLGTPVPPALYCQATMRLPGLELSHRQAIPASKPAGDQLPTALWTSSAVLGLLLLALPTYHLWKRCRHLAEDDTHPPASLRLLPQVSAWAGLRGTGQVGISPS
;
A
#
# COMPACT_ATOMS: atom_id res chain seq x y z
N MET A 1 -18.53 -39.82 9.39
CA MET A 1 -18.87 -38.64 8.56
C MET A 1 -17.58 -37.91 8.33
N ASP A 2 -16.94 -38.26 7.23
CA ASP A 2 -15.49 -38.20 7.05
C ASP A 2 -15.04 -36.79 6.68
N PHE A 3 -14.40 -36.10 7.64
CA PHE A 3 -13.77 -34.80 7.42
C PHE A 3 -12.79 -34.82 6.23
N GLY A 4 -12.14 -35.98 5.98
CA GLY A 4 -11.26 -36.17 4.83
C GLY A 4 -11.99 -36.14 3.48
N LEU A 5 -13.22 -36.68 3.42
CA LEU A 5 -14.05 -36.61 2.22
C LEU A 5 -14.58 -35.18 2.01
N ALA A 6 -14.93 -34.48 3.09
CA ALA A 6 -15.38 -33.09 3.02
C ALA A 6 -14.26 -32.14 2.54
N LEU A 7 -13.01 -32.34 3.00
CA LEU A 7 -11.84 -31.57 2.56
C LEU A 7 -11.45 -31.90 1.11
N LEU A 8 -11.52 -33.18 0.72
CA LEU A 8 -11.31 -33.58 -0.67
C LEU A 8 -12.37 -33.00 -1.59
N LEU A 9 -13.64 -33.04 -1.20
CA LEU A 9 -14.74 -32.43 -1.97
C LEU A 9 -14.62 -30.90 -2.02
N ALA A 10 -14.22 -30.24 -0.93
CA ALA A 10 -13.98 -28.79 -0.93
C ALA A 10 -12.78 -28.40 -1.81
N GLY A 11 -11.70 -29.19 -1.79
CA GLY A 11 -10.54 -29.00 -2.66
C GLY A 11 -10.86 -29.27 -4.14
N LEU A 12 -11.64 -30.31 -4.43
CA LEU A 12 -12.11 -30.62 -5.79
C LEU A 12 -13.09 -29.55 -6.29
N LEU A 13 -14.00 -29.09 -5.43
CA LEU A 13 -14.96 -28.03 -5.75
C LEU A 13 -14.26 -26.70 -6.01
N GLY A 14 -13.16 -26.40 -5.29
CA GLY A 14 -12.30 -25.26 -5.58
C GLY A 14 -11.51 -25.36 -6.89
N LEU A 15 -11.31 -26.57 -7.44
CA LEU A 15 -10.71 -26.80 -8.76
C LEU A 15 -11.75 -26.79 -9.89
N LEU A 16 -12.95 -27.33 -9.65
CA LEU A 16 -14.06 -27.37 -10.62
C LEU A 16 -14.78 -26.03 -10.78
N LEU A 17 -14.54 -25.07 -9.89
CA LEU A 17 -15.15 -23.75 -9.93
C LEU A 17 -14.06 -22.71 -10.12
N ALA A 18 -13.87 -22.30 -11.36
CA ALA A 18 -13.01 -21.17 -11.66
C ALA A 18 -13.77 -19.88 -11.28
N PHE A 19 -13.61 -19.49 -10.02
CA PHE A 19 -14.04 -18.19 -9.51
C PHE A 19 -13.10 -17.10 -10.06
N PRO A 20 -13.57 -15.89 -10.39
CA PRO A 20 -12.68 -14.79 -10.75
C PRO A 20 -11.78 -14.39 -9.59
N ASP A 21 -10.57 -14.95 -9.56
CA ASP A 21 -9.49 -14.50 -8.69
C ASP A 21 -8.89 -13.17 -9.16
N GLN A 22 -9.05 -12.88 -10.45
CA GLN A 22 -8.55 -11.70 -11.12
C GLN A 22 -9.68 -10.89 -11.75
N LEU A 23 -9.84 -9.64 -11.29
CA LEU A 23 -10.65 -8.61 -11.95
C LEU A 23 -9.76 -7.55 -12.57
N THR A 24 -10.05 -7.19 -13.82
CA THR A 24 -9.45 -6.05 -14.50
C THR A 24 -10.50 -4.98 -14.74
N VAL A 25 -10.15 -3.72 -14.53
CA VAL A 25 -11.03 -2.56 -14.76
C VAL A 25 -10.46 -1.64 -15.83
N SER A 26 -11.33 -1.07 -16.65
CA SER A 26 -10.98 -0.08 -17.66
C SER A 26 -12.01 1.05 -17.66
N PRO A 27 -11.61 2.33 -17.53
CA PRO A 27 -10.25 2.79 -17.30
C PRO A 27 -9.70 2.37 -15.93
N ALA A 28 -8.37 2.38 -15.78
CA ALA A 28 -7.70 2.04 -14.52
C ALA A 28 -7.86 3.12 -13.43
N ALA A 29 -8.19 4.35 -13.83
CA ALA A 29 -8.50 5.46 -12.94
C ALA A 29 -9.54 6.37 -13.61
N LEU A 30 -10.46 6.92 -12.82
CA LEU A 30 -11.53 7.80 -13.29
C LEU A 30 -11.03 9.22 -13.49
N VAL A 31 -11.39 9.82 -14.61
CA VAL A 31 -11.21 11.24 -14.89
C VAL A 31 -12.59 11.88 -15.01
N PRO A 32 -12.77 13.14 -14.56
CA PRO A 32 -14.02 13.85 -14.80
C PRO A 32 -14.40 13.84 -16.29
N GLY A 33 -15.59 13.33 -16.60
CA GLY A 33 -16.08 13.23 -17.97
C GLY A 33 -15.97 11.84 -18.60
N ASP A 34 -15.38 10.86 -17.91
CA ASP A 34 -15.39 9.48 -18.39
C ASP A 34 -16.83 8.97 -18.62
N PRO A 35 -17.16 8.49 -19.84
CA PRO A 35 -18.53 8.16 -20.20
C PRO A 35 -18.93 6.75 -19.76
N ALA A 36 -17.96 5.87 -19.50
CA ALA A 36 -18.20 4.46 -19.22
C ALA A 36 -17.05 3.83 -18.45
N VAL A 37 -17.36 2.72 -17.77
CA VAL A 37 -16.40 1.82 -17.14
C VAL A 37 -16.69 0.39 -17.57
N ALA A 38 -15.65 -0.42 -17.64
CA ALA A 38 -15.70 -1.84 -17.93
C ALA A 38 -15.02 -2.59 -16.79
N CYS A 39 -15.58 -3.75 -16.46
CA CYS A 39 -15.01 -4.67 -15.50
C CYS A 39 -14.98 -6.07 -16.10
N THR A 40 -13.80 -6.66 -16.13
CA THR A 40 -13.54 -7.97 -16.74
C THR A 40 -13.17 -8.96 -15.65
N ALA A 41 -13.94 -10.05 -15.58
CA ALA A 41 -13.62 -11.24 -14.82
C ALA A 41 -12.88 -12.23 -15.72
N HIS A 42 -11.74 -12.73 -15.24
CA HIS A 42 -10.91 -13.69 -15.95
C HIS A 42 -11.12 -15.09 -15.41
N LYS A 43 -10.84 -16.09 -16.25
CA LYS A 43 -10.85 -17.50 -15.86
C LYS A 43 -12.11 -17.90 -15.10
N VAL A 44 -13.29 -17.55 -15.64
CA VAL A 44 -14.57 -17.82 -14.97
C VAL A 44 -15.33 -18.99 -15.57
N THR A 45 -15.91 -19.82 -14.70
CA THR A 45 -16.97 -20.78 -15.04
C THR A 45 -17.82 -21.08 -13.79
N PRO A 46 -19.16 -21.16 -13.89
CA PRO A 46 -20.00 -20.95 -15.07
C PRO A 46 -20.30 -19.46 -15.36
N VAL A 47 -20.71 -19.16 -16.60
CA VAL A 47 -21.08 -17.80 -17.06
C VAL A 47 -22.59 -17.52 -17.03
N ASP A 48 -23.39 -18.42 -16.44
CA ASP A 48 -24.84 -18.22 -16.31
C ASP A 48 -25.14 -16.92 -15.53
N PRO A 49 -26.08 -16.07 -15.97
CA PRO A 49 -26.39 -14.81 -15.30
C PRO A 49 -26.93 -14.93 -13.86
N ASN A 50 -27.47 -16.09 -13.48
CA ASN A 50 -27.89 -16.36 -12.10
C ASN A 50 -26.71 -16.86 -11.24
N ALA A 51 -25.65 -17.35 -11.89
CA ALA A 51 -24.44 -17.79 -11.24
C ALA A 51 -23.38 -16.67 -11.13
N LEU A 52 -23.15 -15.87 -12.17
CA LEU A 52 -22.20 -14.77 -12.16
C LEU A 52 -22.93 -13.43 -12.36
N SER A 53 -22.70 -12.51 -11.43
CA SER A 53 -23.28 -11.16 -11.48
C SER A 53 -22.24 -10.09 -11.24
N PHE A 54 -22.45 -8.92 -11.83
CA PHE A 54 -21.59 -7.77 -11.68
C PHE A 54 -22.38 -6.59 -11.14
N SER A 55 -21.73 -5.80 -10.28
CA SER A 55 -22.29 -4.56 -9.73
C SER A 55 -21.24 -3.46 -9.75
N LEU A 56 -21.68 -2.24 -10.04
CA LEU A 56 -20.87 -1.04 -9.95
C LEU A 56 -21.28 -0.25 -8.72
N LEU A 57 -20.35 -0.06 -7.80
CA LEU A 57 -20.61 0.47 -6.47
C LEU A 57 -19.90 1.81 -6.24
N VAL A 58 -20.51 2.66 -5.43
CA VAL A 58 -19.88 3.79 -4.75
C VAL A 58 -19.86 3.51 -3.25
N GLY A 59 -18.66 3.40 -2.67
CA GLY A 59 -18.50 3.01 -1.26
C GLY A 59 -18.93 1.55 -1.00
N GLY A 60 -20.21 1.26 -0.89
CA GLY A 60 -20.73 -0.11 -0.73
C GLY A 60 -22.16 -0.26 -1.24
N GLN A 61 -22.64 0.73 -1.99
CA GLN A 61 -23.99 0.79 -2.52
C GLN A 61 -23.89 0.84 -4.04
N GLU A 62 -24.87 0.24 -4.73
CA GLU A 62 -24.94 0.31 -6.19
C GLU A 62 -25.04 1.77 -6.65
N LEU A 63 -24.29 2.08 -7.70
CA LEU A 63 -24.22 3.43 -8.25
C LEU A 63 -25.53 3.76 -8.96
N GLU A 64 -26.30 4.67 -8.37
CA GLU A 64 -27.55 5.14 -8.96
C GLU A 64 -27.33 5.80 -10.33
N GLY A 65 -28.15 5.41 -11.32
CA GLY A 65 -28.09 5.96 -12.67
C GLY A 65 -27.04 5.33 -13.60
N ALA A 66 -26.23 4.40 -13.10
CA ALA A 66 -25.35 3.58 -13.94
C ALA A 66 -26.18 2.61 -14.80
N GLN A 67 -25.93 2.59 -16.10
CA GLN A 67 -26.65 1.71 -17.03
C GLN A 67 -25.73 0.59 -17.50
N ALA A 68 -26.03 -0.63 -17.06
CA ALA A 68 -25.37 -1.84 -17.56
C ALA A 68 -25.68 -2.03 -19.05
N LEU A 69 -24.66 -2.30 -19.84
CA LEU A 69 -24.74 -2.52 -21.29
C LEU A 69 -24.87 -4.02 -21.63
N GLY A 70 -24.67 -4.88 -20.64
CA GLY A 70 -24.77 -6.33 -20.76
C GLY A 70 -23.39 -7.00 -20.78
N PRO A 71 -23.32 -8.27 -20.32
CA PRO A 71 -22.07 -8.99 -20.23
C PRO A 71 -21.62 -9.47 -21.62
N GLU A 72 -20.37 -9.17 -21.96
CA GLU A 72 -19.67 -9.74 -23.12
C GLU A 72 -18.88 -10.95 -22.67
N VAL A 73 -19.19 -12.13 -23.23
CA VAL A 73 -18.52 -13.40 -22.91
C VAL A 73 -17.57 -13.77 -24.05
N GLN A 74 -16.33 -14.09 -23.71
CA GLN A 74 -15.31 -14.60 -24.63
C GLN A 74 -14.67 -15.83 -24.02
N GLU A 75 -14.42 -16.87 -24.81
CA GLU A 75 -13.60 -18.01 -24.38
C GLU A 75 -12.16 -17.53 -24.24
N GLU A 76 -11.48 -17.89 -23.15
CA GLU A 76 -10.04 -17.61 -23.04
C GLU A 76 -9.26 -18.65 -23.85
N GLU A 77 -8.52 -18.17 -24.85
CA GLU A 77 -7.61 -18.97 -25.65
C GLU A 77 -6.34 -19.31 -24.84
N GLU A 78 -6.47 -20.19 -23.85
CA GLU A 78 -5.35 -21.00 -23.33
C GLU A 78 -5.38 -22.34 -24.08
N GLU A 79 -4.23 -22.90 -24.53
CA GLU A 79 -4.25 -24.24 -25.10
C GLU A 79 -4.76 -25.21 -24.03
N PRO A 80 -5.93 -25.85 -24.23
CA PRO A 80 -6.50 -26.71 -23.20
C PRO A 80 -5.54 -27.87 -22.95
N GLN A 81 -4.97 -27.98 -21.75
CA GLN A 81 -4.12 -29.10 -21.39
C GLN A 81 -5.01 -30.30 -21.03
N GLY A 82 -5.64 -30.90 -22.04
CA GLY A 82 -6.44 -32.13 -21.87
C GLY A 82 -7.93 -31.88 -21.64
N ASP A 83 -8.48 -32.47 -20.57
CA ASP A 83 -9.92 -32.48 -20.22
C ASP A 83 -10.34 -31.30 -19.32
N GLU A 84 -9.58 -30.21 -19.32
CA GLU A 84 -9.87 -29.01 -18.53
C GLU A 84 -11.16 -28.33 -19.01
N ASP A 85 -11.96 -27.84 -18.05
CA ASP A 85 -13.18 -27.10 -18.34
C ASP A 85 -12.86 -25.78 -19.06
N VAL A 86 -13.66 -25.43 -20.07
CA VAL A 86 -13.48 -24.18 -20.82
C VAL A 86 -13.67 -22.99 -19.87
N LEU A 87 -12.66 -22.13 -19.83
CA LEU A 87 -12.66 -20.91 -19.03
C LEU A 87 -13.05 -19.71 -19.87
N PHE A 88 -13.81 -18.79 -19.28
CA PHE A 88 -14.31 -17.63 -19.97
C PHE A 88 -13.76 -16.33 -19.38
N ARG A 89 -13.75 -15.31 -20.23
CA ARG A 89 -13.58 -13.91 -19.89
C ARG A 89 -14.92 -13.23 -20.03
N VAL A 90 -15.42 -12.66 -18.93
CA VAL A 90 -16.70 -11.95 -18.92
C VAL A 90 -16.48 -10.49 -18.61
N THR A 91 -16.91 -9.60 -19.51
CA THR A 91 -16.77 -8.15 -19.34
C THR A 91 -18.15 -7.50 -19.24
N GLU A 92 -18.43 -6.90 -18.10
CA GLU A 92 -19.60 -6.04 -17.93
C GLU A 92 -19.20 -4.57 -18.12
N ARG A 93 -20.02 -3.81 -18.84
CA ARG A 93 -19.78 -2.39 -19.08
C ARG A 93 -20.94 -1.56 -18.58
N TRP A 94 -20.64 -0.44 -17.93
CA TRP A 94 -21.64 0.53 -17.50
C TRP A 94 -21.39 1.87 -18.15
N ARG A 95 -22.45 2.49 -18.66
CA ARG A 95 -22.45 3.93 -18.93
C ARG A 95 -22.57 4.67 -17.59
N LEU A 96 -21.65 5.59 -17.33
CA LEU A 96 -21.61 6.34 -16.08
C LEU A 96 -22.67 7.46 -16.09
N PRO A 97 -23.36 7.68 -14.95
CA PRO A 97 -24.13 8.89 -14.76
C PRO A 97 -23.18 10.08 -14.54
N PRO A 98 -23.69 11.33 -14.58
CA PRO A 98 -22.95 12.48 -14.08
C PRO A 98 -22.57 12.24 -12.61
N LEU A 99 -21.29 12.00 -12.35
CA LEU A 99 -20.78 11.85 -11.00
C LEU A 99 -20.92 13.20 -10.29
N GLY A 100 -21.55 13.21 -9.11
CA GLY A 100 -21.81 14.44 -8.36
C GLY A 100 -20.54 15.25 -8.05
N THR A 101 -20.72 16.48 -7.56
CA THR A 101 -19.62 17.32 -7.07
C THR A 101 -19.64 17.37 -5.54
N PRO A 102 -18.56 16.98 -4.84
CA PRO A 102 -17.29 16.48 -5.37
C PRO A 102 -17.39 15.07 -5.96
N VAL A 103 -16.56 14.78 -6.98
CA VAL A 103 -16.48 13.43 -7.59
C VAL A 103 -16.13 12.41 -6.51
N PRO A 104 -16.79 11.23 -6.47
CA PRO A 104 -16.45 10.19 -5.51
C PRO A 104 -14.97 9.80 -5.59
N PRO A 105 -14.33 9.49 -4.45
CA PRO A 105 -12.91 9.16 -4.42
C PRO A 105 -12.57 7.88 -5.19
N ALA A 106 -13.51 6.95 -5.28
CA ALA A 106 -13.40 5.75 -6.09
C ALA A 106 -14.78 5.16 -6.37
N LEU A 107 -14.91 4.51 -7.52
CA LEU A 107 -15.94 3.50 -7.75
C LEU A 107 -15.35 2.12 -7.51
N TYR A 108 -16.21 1.12 -7.40
CA TYR A 108 -15.78 -0.26 -7.23
C TYR A 108 -16.59 -1.16 -8.14
N CYS A 109 -15.91 -1.96 -8.95
CA CYS A 109 -16.54 -3.12 -9.56
C CYS A 109 -16.57 -4.25 -8.54
N GLN A 110 -17.70 -4.93 -8.42
CA GLN A 110 -17.81 -6.16 -7.65
C GLN A 110 -18.41 -7.26 -8.53
N ALA A 111 -17.67 -8.36 -8.68
CA ALA A 111 -18.14 -9.58 -9.31
C ALA A 111 -18.52 -10.58 -8.21
N THR A 112 -19.73 -11.12 -8.28
CA THR A 112 -20.26 -12.06 -7.30
C THR A 112 -20.69 -13.33 -7.99
N MET A 113 -20.10 -14.45 -7.55
CA MET A 113 -20.42 -15.78 -8.03
C MET A 113 -21.26 -16.52 -7.00
N ARG A 114 -22.45 -16.97 -7.42
CA ARG A 114 -23.45 -17.69 -6.65
C ARG A 114 -23.59 -19.10 -7.19
N LEU A 115 -23.27 -20.05 -6.32
CA LEU A 115 -23.30 -21.46 -6.62
C LEU A 115 -24.15 -22.17 -5.56
N PRO A 116 -24.54 -23.43 -5.78
CA PRO A 116 -25.33 -24.17 -4.81
C PRO A 116 -24.61 -24.24 -3.44
N GLY A 117 -25.08 -23.45 -2.48
CA GLY A 117 -24.54 -23.39 -1.11
C GLY A 117 -23.28 -22.54 -0.93
N LEU A 118 -22.83 -21.79 -1.93
CA LEU A 118 -21.61 -20.97 -1.87
C LEU A 118 -21.80 -19.62 -2.59
N GLU A 119 -21.41 -18.53 -1.93
CA GLU A 119 -21.31 -17.21 -2.56
C GLU A 119 -19.89 -16.67 -2.38
N LEU A 120 -19.25 -16.29 -3.47
CA LEU A 120 -17.92 -15.72 -3.51
C LEU A 120 -18.01 -14.33 -4.16
N SER A 121 -17.26 -13.35 -3.64
CA SER A 121 -17.29 -11.99 -4.16
C SER A 121 -15.89 -11.40 -4.23
N HIS A 122 -15.56 -10.80 -5.37
CA HIS A 122 -14.30 -10.09 -5.58
C HIS A 122 -14.60 -8.65 -5.96
N ARG A 123 -13.76 -7.73 -5.49
CA ARG A 123 -14.00 -6.30 -5.64
C ARG A 123 -12.74 -5.56 -6.05
N GLN A 124 -12.85 -4.83 -7.15
CA GLN A 124 -11.75 -4.05 -7.73
C GLN A 124 -12.08 -2.56 -7.67
N ALA A 125 -11.16 -1.77 -7.13
CA ALA A 125 -11.30 -0.32 -7.05
C ALA A 125 -10.97 0.34 -8.39
N ILE A 126 -11.72 1.39 -8.71
CA ILE A 126 -11.50 2.32 -9.81
C ILE A 126 -11.29 3.70 -9.19
N PRO A 127 -10.05 4.05 -8.83
CA PRO A 127 -9.76 5.29 -8.11
C PRO A 127 -10.01 6.51 -9.00
N ALA A 128 -10.50 7.59 -8.42
CA ALA A 128 -10.44 8.89 -9.09
C ALA A 128 -8.98 9.29 -9.27
N SER A 129 -8.65 9.78 -10.47
CA SER A 129 -7.34 10.37 -10.75
C SER A 129 -7.10 11.51 -9.77
N LYS A 130 -5.98 11.43 -9.05
CA LYS A 130 -5.58 12.54 -8.18
C LYS A 130 -5.22 13.72 -9.09
N PRO A 131 -5.70 14.94 -8.82
CA PRO A 131 -5.13 16.11 -9.46
C PRO A 131 -3.63 16.14 -9.15
N ALA A 132 -2.81 16.44 -10.17
CA ALA A 132 -1.35 16.39 -10.12
C ALA A 132 -0.67 17.39 -9.12
N GLY A 133 -1.42 17.96 -8.19
CA GLY A 133 -0.98 19.06 -7.31
C GLY A 133 -0.12 18.66 -6.11
N ASP A 134 -0.12 17.39 -5.68
CA ASP A 134 0.42 17.02 -4.36
C ASP A 134 1.74 16.23 -4.39
N GLN A 135 2.41 16.13 -5.54
CA GLN A 135 3.73 15.45 -5.61
C GLN A 135 4.93 16.36 -5.32
N LEU A 136 4.73 17.67 -5.22
CA LEU A 136 5.78 18.64 -4.93
C LEU A 136 6.25 18.63 -3.45
N PRO A 137 5.41 18.40 -2.41
CA PRO A 137 5.87 18.42 -1.02
C PRO A 137 6.83 17.27 -0.71
N THR A 138 6.59 16.08 -1.29
CA THR A 138 7.32 14.86 -0.94
C THR A 138 8.66 14.70 -1.68
N ALA A 139 8.94 15.50 -2.72
CA ALA A 139 10.25 15.50 -3.39
C ALA A 139 11.22 16.54 -2.80
N LEU A 140 10.70 17.65 -2.26
CA LEU A 140 11.52 18.75 -1.73
C LEU A 140 12.06 18.47 -0.32
N TRP A 141 11.27 17.81 0.55
CA TRP A 141 11.74 17.46 1.90
C TRP A 141 12.85 16.39 1.91
N THR A 142 12.83 15.41 0.99
CA THR A 142 13.87 14.37 0.88
C THR A 142 15.18 14.94 0.36
N SER A 143 15.13 15.81 -0.65
CA SER A 143 16.31 16.52 -1.16
C SER A 143 16.91 17.46 -0.11
N SER A 144 16.08 18.18 0.65
CA SER A 144 16.56 19.05 1.74
C SER A 144 17.15 18.28 2.92
N ALA A 145 16.53 17.16 3.33
CA ALA A 145 17.03 16.31 4.40
C ALA A 145 18.38 15.65 4.06
N VAL A 146 18.52 15.12 2.84
CA VAL A 146 19.78 14.54 2.35
C VAL A 146 20.87 15.61 2.25
N LEU A 147 20.55 16.80 1.77
CA LEU A 147 21.50 17.91 1.69
C LEU A 147 21.96 18.37 3.09
N GLY A 148 21.03 18.46 4.05
CA GLY A 148 21.33 18.77 5.44
C GLY A 148 22.23 17.73 6.10
N LEU A 149 21.95 16.44 5.90
CA LEU A 149 22.81 15.33 6.36
C LEU A 149 24.21 15.39 5.74
N LEU A 150 24.32 15.66 4.43
CA LEU A 150 25.61 15.78 3.75
C LEU A 150 26.45 16.95 4.32
N LEU A 151 25.80 18.10 4.53
CA LEU A 151 26.42 19.29 5.12
C LEU A 151 26.83 19.11 6.58
N LEU A 152 26.20 18.21 7.33
CA LEU A 152 26.60 17.85 8.70
C LEU A 152 27.71 16.79 8.72
N ALA A 153 27.68 15.82 7.80
CA ALA A 153 28.65 14.73 7.73
C ALA A 153 30.05 15.21 7.31
N LEU A 154 30.13 16.16 6.36
CA LEU A 154 31.41 16.72 5.89
C LEU A 154 32.24 17.39 7.00
N PRO A 155 31.73 18.38 7.77
CA PRO A 155 32.50 19.03 8.81
C PRO A 155 32.81 18.09 9.98
N THR A 156 31.89 17.21 10.36
CA THR A 156 32.14 16.21 11.42
C THR A 156 33.23 15.24 11.02
N TYR A 157 33.22 14.77 9.76
CA TYR A 157 34.29 13.94 9.20
C TYR A 157 35.62 14.69 9.11
N HIS A 158 35.62 15.94 8.65
CA HIS A 158 36.84 16.76 8.58
C HIS A 158 37.44 17.06 9.95
N LEU A 159 36.59 17.36 10.95
CA LEU A 159 37.01 17.57 12.33
C LEU A 159 37.57 16.27 12.92
N TRP A 160 36.86 15.16 12.77
CA TRP A 160 37.33 13.85 13.22
C TRP A 160 38.66 13.46 12.57
N LYS A 161 38.82 13.69 11.27
CA LYS A 161 40.07 13.44 10.55
C LYS A 161 41.22 14.31 11.08
N ARG A 162 40.99 15.60 11.34
CA ARG A 162 42.02 16.48 11.95
C ARG A 162 42.39 16.04 13.38
N CYS A 163 41.41 15.64 14.19
CA CYS A 163 41.67 15.13 15.54
C CYS A 163 42.45 13.82 15.53
N ARG A 164 42.22 12.93 14.55
CA ARG A 164 43.05 11.72 14.38
C ARG A 164 44.50 12.05 14.04
N HIS A 165 44.75 13.06 13.22
CA HIS A 165 46.13 13.49 12.91
C HIS A 165 46.85 14.10 14.12
N LEU A 166 46.12 14.76 15.03
CA LEU A 166 46.69 15.25 16.28
C LEU A 166 46.95 14.13 17.29
N ALA A 167 46.08 13.12 17.34
CA ALA A 167 46.24 11.97 18.23
C ALA A 167 47.37 11.01 17.79
N GLU A 168 47.68 10.92 16.50
CA GLU A 168 48.77 10.08 15.99
C GLU A 168 50.17 10.70 16.25
N ASP A 169 50.24 12.04 16.42
CA ASP A 169 51.48 12.78 16.71
C ASP A 169 51.88 12.70 18.20
N ASP A 170 50.95 12.36 19.10
CA ASP A 170 51.20 12.15 20.53
C ASP A 170 51.83 10.77 20.86
N THR A 171 52.14 9.93 19.85
CA THR A 171 52.84 8.65 20.06
C THR A 171 54.38 8.74 20.06
N HIS A 172 54.95 9.94 20.22
CA HIS A 172 56.33 10.11 20.72
C HIS A 172 56.30 10.96 22.00
N PRO A 173 56.78 10.44 23.15
CA PRO A 173 56.77 11.22 24.38
C PRO A 173 57.85 12.31 24.32
N PRO A 174 57.54 13.62 24.44
CA PRO A 174 58.56 14.57 24.81
C PRO A 174 58.86 14.39 26.30
N ALA A 175 60.12 14.11 26.61
CA ALA A 175 60.64 13.88 27.96
C ALA A 175 60.63 15.12 28.88
N SER A 176 59.67 16.05 28.74
CA SER A 176 59.78 17.37 29.37
C SER A 176 58.46 18.01 29.77
N LEU A 177 57.60 17.30 30.52
CA LEU A 177 56.59 17.95 31.36
C LEU A 177 56.51 17.30 32.75
N ARG A 178 57.68 17.11 33.36
CA ARG A 178 57.81 17.16 34.82
C ARG A 178 58.11 18.61 35.19
N LEU A 179 57.09 19.43 35.46
CA LEU A 179 57.15 20.55 36.43
C LEU A 179 55.79 21.33 36.46
N LEU A 180 54.90 20.86 37.35
CA LEU A 180 53.97 21.65 38.21
C LEU A 180 52.74 22.36 37.59
N PRO A 181 51.72 22.71 38.40
CA PRO A 181 51.04 21.93 39.43
C PRO A 181 49.51 21.85 39.18
N GLN A 182 48.88 20.84 39.78
CA GLN A 182 47.44 20.58 39.77
C GLN A 182 46.63 21.72 40.41
N VAL A 183 45.69 22.31 39.66
CA VAL A 183 44.55 23.03 40.23
C VAL A 183 43.27 22.51 39.60
N SER A 184 42.62 21.61 40.35
CA SER A 184 41.26 21.14 40.13
C SER A 184 40.29 22.23 40.55
N ALA A 185 39.45 22.72 39.63
CA ALA A 185 38.47 23.74 39.96
C ALA A 185 37.14 23.47 39.23
N TRP A 186 36.20 22.95 40.02
CA TRP A 186 34.74 23.06 39.92
C TRP A 186 33.96 22.06 39.07
N ALA A 187 33.61 20.96 39.73
CA ALA A 187 32.35 20.26 39.54
C ALA A 187 31.31 20.74 40.57
N GLY A 188 30.08 20.98 40.11
CA GLY A 188 28.86 20.65 40.87
C GLY A 188 28.30 21.66 41.86
N LEU A 189 27.43 22.56 41.40
CA LEU A 189 26.39 23.19 42.22
C LEU A 189 25.03 22.52 41.91
N ARG A 190 24.59 21.59 42.78
CA ARG A 190 23.19 21.17 42.86
C ARG A 190 22.87 20.56 44.25
N GLY A 191 21.79 21.04 44.87
CA GLY A 191 21.12 20.44 46.04
C GLY A 191 20.94 21.47 47.18
N THR A 192 19.87 22.26 47.28
CA THR A 192 18.49 22.00 47.78
C THR A 192 18.38 21.38 49.18
N GLY A 193 17.65 22.08 50.08
CA GLY A 193 17.15 21.61 51.39
C GLY A 193 17.66 22.50 52.54
N GLN A 194 17.00 23.60 52.95
CA GLN A 194 15.72 23.76 53.66
C GLN A 194 15.67 23.16 55.09
N VAL A 195 15.40 24.06 56.07
CA VAL A 195 14.90 23.84 57.47
C VAL A 195 15.90 23.19 58.44
N GLY A 196 16.14 23.62 59.69
CA GLY A 196 15.62 24.67 60.56
C GLY A 196 16.01 24.37 62.02
N ILE A 197 15.86 25.38 62.91
CA ILE A 197 15.66 25.30 64.37
C ILE A 197 16.93 25.00 65.23
N SER A 198 17.60 25.98 65.87
CA SER A 198 17.35 26.67 67.18
C SER A 198 18.20 26.06 68.35
N PRO A 199 18.26 26.65 69.57
CA PRO A 199 19.42 27.41 70.04
C PRO A 199 19.98 26.97 71.41
N SER A 200 21.13 27.51 71.81
CA SER A 200 21.47 27.99 73.17
C SER A 200 22.83 28.68 73.15
#